data_AF-A0A5C6FEB4-F1
#
_entry.id   AF-A0A5C6FEB4-F1
#
_cell.length_a   1.000
_cell.length_b   1.000
_cell.length_c   1.000
_cell.angle_alpha   90.00
_cell.angle_beta   90.00
_cell.angle_gamma   90.00
#
_symmetry.space_group_name_H-M   'P 1'
#
loop_
_entity.id
_entity.type
_entity.pdbx_description
1 polymer ?
#
loop_
_entity_poly.entity_id
_entity_poly.type
_entity_poly.pdbx_seq_one_letter_code
_entity_poly.pdbx_strand_id
1 'polypeptide(L)'
;MAINGLQDLSKLSIAQMYAVYLSIARADWMWRRAAVYGVAEPPPGHAAFRPLAYEVFEQRMNLASTVFRGDQSLRDRLSRQAAAYRVDVQAAIAGASKAA
;
A
#
# COMPACT_ATOMS: atom_id res chain seq x y z
N MET A 1 10.35 3.43 21.25
CA MET A 1 10.76 3.23 19.84
C MET A 1 10.14 4.36 19.04
N ALA A 2 10.92 5.34 18.60
CA ALA A 2 10.37 6.51 17.90
C ALA A 2 9.77 6.07 16.56
N ILE A 3 8.46 6.28 16.36
CA ILE A 3 7.85 6.17 15.04
C ILE A 3 8.23 7.44 14.28
N ASN A 4 9.48 7.49 13.82
CA ASN A 4 9.93 8.56 12.93
C ASN A 4 9.13 8.51 11.63
N GLY A 5 8.57 9.66 11.22
CA GLY A 5 8.28 9.96 9.82
C GLY A 5 7.02 9.32 9.22
N LEU A 6 5.84 9.53 9.83
CA LEU A 6 4.60 9.36 9.06
C LEU A 6 4.65 10.29 7.85
N GLN A 7 4.49 9.72 6.66
CA GLN A 7 4.51 10.48 5.42
C GLN A 7 3.15 11.14 5.23
N ASP A 8 3.15 12.44 4.92
CA ASP A 8 1.91 13.17 4.63
C ASP A 8 1.35 12.72 3.27
N LEU A 9 0.16 12.10 3.31
CA LEU A 9 -0.55 11.62 2.12
C LEU A 9 -1.72 12.52 1.72
N SER A 10 -1.92 13.66 2.39
CA SER A 10 -3.09 14.54 2.19
C SER A 10 -3.19 15.10 0.78
N LYS A 11 -2.06 15.32 0.10
CA LYS A 11 -1.98 15.90 -1.25
C LYS A 11 -1.95 14.88 -2.38
N LEU A 12 -2.00 13.58 -2.06
CA LEU A 12 -1.93 12.53 -3.08
C LEU A 12 -3.28 12.33 -3.76
N SER A 13 -3.24 12.17 -5.09
CA SER A 13 -4.38 11.67 -5.87
C SER A 13 -4.68 10.21 -5.54
N ILE A 14 -5.88 9.73 -5.90
CA ILE A 14 -6.26 8.32 -5.69
C ILE A 14 -5.30 7.36 -6.40
N ALA A 15 -4.87 7.69 -7.62
CA ALA A 15 -3.87 6.92 -8.36
C ALA A 15 -2.52 6.84 -7.62
N GLN A 16 -2.05 7.96 -7.06
CA GLN A 16 -0.82 7.99 -6.27
C GLN A 16 -0.96 7.19 -4.96
N MET A 17 -2.11 7.29 -4.30
CA MET A 17 -2.43 6.46 -3.13
C MET A 17 -2.46 4.97 -3.47
N TYR A 18 -2.96 4.60 -4.65
CA TYR A 18 -2.97 3.22 -5.10
C TYR A 18 -1.54 2.68 -5.33
N ALA A 19 -0.63 3.49 -5.88
CA ALA A 19 0.78 3.13 -6.01
C ALA A 19 1.45 2.85 -4.65
N VAL A 20 1.14 3.67 -3.64
CA VAL A 20 1.60 3.46 -2.26
C VAL A 20 1.02 2.17 -1.70
N TYR A 21 -0.29 1.95 -1.87
CA TYR A 21 -0.97 0.72 -1.48
C TYR A 21 -0.33 -0.53 -2.10
N LEU A 22 -0.03 -0.52 -3.40
CA LEU A 22 0.61 -1.65 -4.08
C LEU A 22 1.99 -1.93 -3.52
N SER A 23 2.76 -0.89 -3.21
CA SER A 23 4.11 -1.01 -2.63
C SER A 23 4.04 -1.62 -1.23
N ILE A 24 3.08 -1.19 -0.40
CA ILE A 24 2.79 -1.79 0.91
C ILE A 24 2.40 -3.26 0.75
N ALA A 25 1.43 -3.56 -0.12
CA ALA A 25 0.94 -4.91 -0.33
C ALA A 25 2.05 -5.85 -0.80
N ARG A 26 2.96 -5.36 -1.65
CA ARG A 26 4.11 -6.13 -2.13
C ARG A 26 5.11 -6.38 -1.01
N ALA A 27 5.44 -5.38 -0.21
CA ALA A 27 6.36 -5.53 0.93
C ALA A 27 5.82 -6.56 1.93
N ASP A 28 4.56 -6.40 2.34
CA ASP A 28 3.86 -7.34 3.22
C ASP A 28 3.81 -8.76 2.63
N TRP A 29 3.47 -8.91 1.35
CA TRP A 29 3.48 -10.19 0.66
C TRP A 29 4.86 -10.87 0.70
N MET A 30 5.94 -10.12 0.44
CA MET A 30 7.31 -10.63 0.52
C MET A 30 7.66 -11.06 1.95
N TRP A 31 7.29 -10.26 2.95
CA TRP A 31 7.49 -10.59 4.37
C TRP A 31 6.78 -11.88 4.76
N ARG A 32 5.50 -12.04 4.39
CA ARG A 32 4.74 -13.26 4.69
C ARG A 32 5.32 -14.48 3.98
N ARG A 33 5.73 -14.33 2.72
CA ARG A 33 6.38 -15.41 1.96
C ARG A 33 7.68 -15.85 2.64
N ALA A 34 8.54 -14.90 3.00
CA ALA A 34 9.80 -15.19 3.68
C ALA A 34 9.57 -15.80 5.08
N ALA A 35 8.56 -15.36 5.81
CA ALA A 35 8.24 -15.92 7.13
C ALA A 35 7.81 -17.40 7.08
N VAL A 36 7.07 -17.79 6.04
CA VAL A 36 6.53 -19.15 5.90
C VAL A 36 7.53 -20.09 5.20
N TYR A 37 8.18 -19.62 4.14
CA TYR A 37 9.00 -20.47 3.25
C TYR A 37 10.50 -20.18 3.36
N GLY A 38 10.91 -19.15 4.09
CA GLY A 38 12.31 -18.73 4.18
C GLY A 38 12.85 -18.35 2.79
N VAL A 39 13.96 -18.98 2.43
CA VAL A 39 14.61 -18.82 1.12
C VAL A 39 14.07 -19.77 0.05
N ALA A 40 13.24 -20.75 0.43
CA ALA A 40 12.68 -21.71 -0.50
C ALA A 40 11.57 -21.08 -1.35
N GLU A 41 11.42 -21.58 -2.58
CA GLU A 41 10.27 -21.20 -3.39
C GLU A 41 9.00 -21.86 -2.86
N PRO A 42 7.89 -21.10 -2.72
CA PRO A 42 6.62 -21.67 -2.34
C PRO A 42 6.13 -22.62 -3.45
N PRO A 43 5.40 -23.69 -3.10
CA PRO A 43 4.78 -24.55 -4.09
C PRO A 43 3.90 -23.77 -5.09
N PRO A 44 3.71 -24.26 -6.31
CA PRO A 44 2.85 -23.60 -7.29
C PRO A 44 1.45 -23.30 -6.72
N GLY A 45 0.99 -22.07 -6.91
CA GLY A 45 -0.29 -21.59 -6.38
C GLY A 45 -0.26 -21.13 -4.91
N HIS A 46 0.79 -21.46 -4.16
CA HIS A 46 0.97 -20.96 -2.79
C HIS A 46 1.56 -19.55 -2.83
N ALA A 47 1.04 -18.67 -1.96
CA ALA A 47 1.48 -17.28 -1.85
C ALA A 47 1.44 -16.48 -3.16
N ALA A 48 0.38 -16.62 -3.97
CA ALA A 48 0.17 -15.71 -5.11
C ALA A 48 -0.05 -14.26 -4.65
N PHE A 49 0.61 -13.30 -5.32
CA PHE A 49 0.36 -11.88 -5.07
C PHE A 49 -0.94 -11.43 -5.72
N ARG A 50 -1.95 -11.09 -4.92
CA ARG A 50 -3.31 -10.71 -5.37
C ARG A 50 -3.77 -9.41 -4.70
N PRO A 51 -3.20 -8.25 -5.07
CA PRO A 51 -3.68 -6.97 -4.56
C PRO A 51 -5.09 -6.66 -5.10
N LEU A 52 -5.82 -5.80 -4.39
CA LEU A 52 -7.00 -5.12 -4.93
C LEU A 52 -6.69 -4.47 -6.28
N ALA A 53 -7.61 -4.61 -7.24
CA ALA A 53 -7.59 -3.88 -8.50
C ALA A 53 -7.82 -2.37 -8.28
N TYR A 54 -7.38 -1.55 -9.23
CA TYR A 54 -7.45 -0.09 -9.12
C TYR A 54 -8.90 0.39 -8.97
N GLU A 55 -9.81 -0.15 -9.77
CA GLU A 55 -11.22 0.24 -9.81
C GLU A 55 -11.90 -0.01 -8.45
N VAL A 56 -11.58 -1.15 -7.83
CA VAL A 56 -12.09 -1.51 -6.50
C VAL A 56 -11.47 -0.62 -5.43
N PHE A 57 -10.19 -0.26 -5.57
CA PHE A 57 -9.53 0.66 -4.64
C PHE A 57 -10.13 2.07 -4.72
N GLU A 58 -10.34 2.59 -5.93
CA GLU A 58 -10.95 3.87 -6.20
C GLU A 58 -12.38 3.94 -5.65
N GLN A 59 -13.20 2.90 -5.89
CA GLN A 59 -14.53 2.80 -5.30
C GLN A 59 -14.51 2.88 -3.77
N ARG A 60 -13.55 2.22 -3.12
CA ARG A 60 -13.41 2.26 -1.65
C ARG A 60 -13.00 3.64 -1.15
N MET A 61 -12.11 4.33 -1.87
CA MET A 61 -11.71 5.71 -1.56
C MET A 61 -12.89 6.67 -1.69
N ASN A 62 -13.66 6.54 -2.78
CA ASN A 62 -14.85 7.37 -3.03
C ASN A 62 -15.95 7.10 -1.99
N LEU A 63 -16.16 5.84 -1.59
CA LEU A 63 -17.11 5.53 -0.53
C LEU A 63 -16.67 6.13 0.81
N ALA A 64 -15.38 6.06 1.14
CA ALA A 64 -14.87 6.60 2.40
C ALA A 64 -15.00 8.12 2.50
N SER A 65 -14.95 8.85 1.38
CA SER A 65 -15.15 10.30 1.39
C SER A 65 -16.60 10.70 1.76
N THR A 66 -17.56 9.78 1.63
CA THR A 66 -18.97 10.01 2.04
C THR A 66 -19.20 9.92 3.55
N VAL A 67 -18.26 9.36 4.30
CA VAL A 67 -18.37 9.18 5.75
C VAL A 67 -17.56 10.26 6.47
N PHE A 68 -18.06 10.73 7.61
CA PHE A 68 -17.37 11.74 8.42
C PHE A 68 -15.92 11.33 8.72
N ARG A 69 -14.97 12.12 8.21
CA ARG A 69 -13.50 11.90 8.31
C ARG A 69 -13.00 10.57 7.71
N GLY A 70 -13.78 9.90 6.86
CA GLY A 70 -13.39 8.60 6.30
C GLY A 70 -12.14 8.69 5.42
N ASP A 71 -12.04 9.70 4.56
CA ASP A 71 -10.84 9.91 3.73
C ASP A 71 -9.57 10.12 4.57
N GLN A 72 -9.63 11.01 5.56
CA GLN A 72 -8.49 11.26 6.44
C GLN A 72 -8.08 10.01 7.22
N SER A 73 -9.04 9.25 7.75
CA SER A 73 -8.77 8.00 8.45
C SER A 73 -8.06 6.97 7.55
N LEU A 74 -8.47 6.85 6.28
CA LEU A 74 -7.81 5.97 5.31
C LEU A 74 -6.39 6.43 4.99
N ARG A 75 -6.18 7.73 4.76
CA ARG A 75 -4.85 8.29 4.49
C ARG A 75 -3.91 8.07 5.68
N ASP A 76 -4.37 8.34 6.89
CA ASP A 76 -3.57 8.12 8.10
C ASP A 76 -3.23 6.64 8.29
N ARG A 77 -4.17 5.74 7.99
CA ARG A 77 -3.92 4.29 8.03
C ARG A 77 -2.88 3.89 6.99
N LEU A 78 -3.00 4.38 5.76
CA LEU A 78 -2.05 4.06 4.69
C LEU A 78 -0.65 4.62 5.01
N SER A 79 -0.57 5.81 5.60
CA SER A 79 0.69 6.41 6.07
C SER A 79 1.36 5.56 7.14
N ARG A 80 0.59 5.11 8.15
CA ARG A 80 1.10 4.18 9.19
C ARG A 80 1.58 2.86 8.59
N GLN A 81 0.87 2.31 7.62
CA GLN A 81 1.27 1.08 6.95
C GLN A 81 2.54 1.27 6.11
N ALA A 82 2.65 2.37 5.37
CA ALA A 82 3.86 2.71 4.63
C ALA A 82 5.07 2.78 5.56
N ALA A 83 4.94 3.46 6.71
CA ALA A 83 5.99 3.53 7.72
C ALA A 83 6.35 2.15 8.29
N ALA A 84 5.35 1.32 8.63
CA ALA A 84 5.57 -0.01 9.19
C ALA A 84 6.33 -0.94 8.23
N TYR A 85 6.02 -0.88 6.94
CA TYR A 85 6.67 -1.68 5.91
C TYR A 85 7.88 -0.98 5.27
N ARG A 86 8.30 0.18 5.79
CA ARG A 86 9.43 0.98 5.28
C ARG A 86 9.32 1.31 3.79
N VAL A 87 8.10 1.60 3.34
CA VAL A 87 7.82 2.00 1.95
C VAL A 87 8.20 3.47 1.76
N ASP A 88 9.03 3.73 0.76
CA ASP A 88 9.28 5.09 0.26
C ASP A 88 8.12 5.51 -0.67
N VAL A 89 7.28 6.44 -0.19
CA VAL A 89 6.10 6.93 -0.91
C VAL A 89 6.50 7.67 -2.19
N GLN A 90 7.58 8.45 -2.17
CA GLN A 90 7.99 9.23 -3.34
C GLN A 90 8.50 8.29 -4.45
N ALA A 91 9.31 7.30 -4.08
CA ALA A 91 9.76 6.27 -5.02
C ALA A 91 8.58 5.44 -5.56
N ALA A 92 7.62 5.06 -4.71
CA ALA A 92 6.42 4.34 -5.11
C ALA A 92 5.60 5.10 -6.16
N ILE A 93 5.39 6.40 -5.94
CA ILE A 93 4.66 7.26 -6.87
C ILE A 93 5.43 7.43 -8.18
N ALA A 94 6.73 7.74 -8.11
CA ALA A 94 7.56 7.94 -9.30
C ALA A 94 7.65 6.67 -10.18
N GLY A 95 7.66 5.49 -9.56
CA GLY A 95 7.63 4.21 -10.27
C GLY A 95 6.32 3.96 -11.01
N ALA A 96 5.18 4.35 -10.43
CA ALA A 96 3.88 4.22 -11.07
C ALA A 96 3.73 5.16 -12.29
N SER A 97 4.23 6.38 -12.20
CA SER A 97 4.17 7.36 -13.30
C SER A 97 4.98 6.94 -14.54
N LYS A 98 5.93 6.01 -14.40
CA LYS A 98 6.72 5.48 -15.54
C LYS A 98 6.09 4.27 -16.22
N ALA A 99 5.07 3.67 -15.60
CA ALA A 99 4.40 2.47 -16.08
C ALA A 99 3.05 2.77 -16.76
N ALA A 100 2.64 4.05 -16.80
CA ALA A 100 1.47 4.56 -17.52
C ALA A 100 1.91 5.22 -18.83
#